data_AF-G0Y6R0-F1
#
_entry.id   AF-G0Y6R0-F1
#
_cell.length_a   1.000
_cell.length_b   1.000
_cell.length_c   1.000
_cell.angle_alpha   90.00
_cell.angle_beta   90.00
_cell.angle_gamma   90.00
#
_symmetry.space_group_name_H-M   'P 1'
#
loop_
_entity.id
_entity.type
_entity.pdbx_description
1 polymer ?
#
loop_
_entity_poly.entity_id
_entity_poly.type
_entity_poly.pdbx_seq_one_letter_code
_entity_poly.pdbx_strand_id
1 'polypeptide(L)'
;MHPPQQPRPLSEQPETQPPQTLLDLITGVLSLLLLSSLTVRSFVGRWQVLRSKLCSLQSSLSSISESPHWNDNSLLHNLFPSLLSTLQRLKALSDQCTLSSFTGGKLLMQSDLDMASSSLSNHLHDLDLLLRSGVLHQSNAIVLSHPGPGSDKDDLGFFIRDLFTRLQIGGIEFKKKALESLLQLLNDNEKSTPLVAKEGNVGYLISLLEANSQPLIREQAVLAVSVLASSSEDLRKIVFEEGGLGPLLRILETGSIALKEKAAIAVEAITADPENTWAISAYGGVSVLIEACRSGSQPTQTHAVGALRNVASVEDIRMALGEEGAVPVLFQLLISGTSAATRKSSQLPFYTGFFRRILSRFDYTRKRVAKIDAYDSRFIKFRYNRACSPYNLFPFGNGFQFTDFITIIQLGEFIKHGNMILQQISASLLSKLSIREGNKRAISSCMGSLVKLMESPKPVGLQDAAAQAIVSLLTVRSNRTELAKGEKSVMRLVQMLDPKNDTVFKKYPLMLVTALLAGGSGDCRKILVAAGANKHLQILTEMEFAGAKKALQRLTGITLKSIFSRTWRE
;
A
#
# COMPACT_ATOMS: atom_id res chain seq x y z
N MET A 1 -40.61 51.95 11.35
CA MET A 1 -41.10 50.74 10.65
C MET A 1 -40.69 50.84 9.19
N HIS A 2 -39.55 50.25 8.84
CA HIS A 2 -39.14 50.00 7.45
C HIS A 2 -39.42 48.53 7.15
N PRO A 3 -40.05 48.19 6.01
CA PRO A 3 -40.28 46.80 5.66
C PRO A 3 -38.95 46.13 5.28
N PRO A 4 -38.79 44.82 5.54
CA PRO A 4 -37.58 44.08 5.19
C PRO A 4 -37.48 43.92 3.66
N GLN A 5 -36.31 44.20 3.12
CA GLN A 5 -35.96 43.95 1.72
C GLN A 5 -35.98 42.44 1.46
N GLN A 6 -36.78 42.01 0.48
CA GLN A 6 -36.72 40.66 -0.07
C GLN A 6 -35.34 40.41 -0.71
N PRO A 7 -34.74 39.22 -0.54
CA PRO A 7 -33.50 38.86 -1.22
C PRO A 7 -33.75 38.76 -2.73
N ARG A 8 -32.88 39.42 -3.52
CA ARG A 8 -32.85 39.28 -4.98
C ARG A 8 -32.67 37.80 -5.35
N PRO A 9 -33.43 37.25 -6.30
CA PRO A 9 -33.12 35.93 -6.83
C PRO A 9 -31.74 35.93 -7.49
N LEU A 10 -31.03 34.83 -7.25
CA LEU A 10 -29.72 34.50 -7.78
C LEU A 10 -29.70 34.68 -9.30
N SER A 11 -28.61 35.25 -9.79
CA SER A 11 -28.24 35.36 -11.20
C SER A 11 -28.66 34.14 -12.02
N GLU A 12 -29.52 34.38 -13.01
CA GLU A 12 -29.86 33.45 -14.07
C GLU A 12 -28.57 32.85 -14.66
N GLN A 13 -28.47 31.52 -14.62
CA GLN A 13 -27.53 30.78 -15.44
C GLN A 13 -27.84 31.12 -16.91
N PRO A 14 -26.84 31.29 -17.80
CA PRO A 14 -27.11 31.62 -19.19
C PRO A 14 -28.01 30.54 -19.80
N GLU A 15 -29.16 30.97 -20.33
CA GLU A 15 -30.16 30.10 -20.97
C GLU A 15 -29.45 29.19 -22.00
N THR A 16 -29.32 27.91 -21.67
CA THR A 16 -28.86 26.89 -22.60
C THR A 16 -29.84 26.83 -23.76
N GLN A 17 -29.37 27.19 -24.97
CA GLN A 17 -30.17 27.10 -26.18
C GLN A 17 -30.78 25.70 -26.34
N PRO A 18 -32.01 25.57 -26.87
CA PRO A 18 -32.65 24.28 -27.06
C PRO A 18 -31.74 23.35 -27.89
N PRO A 19 -31.61 22.06 -27.54
CA PRO A 19 -30.80 21.10 -28.28
C PRO A 19 -31.17 21.02 -29.77
N GLN A 20 -32.46 21.16 -30.08
CA GLN A 20 -32.96 21.28 -31.45
C GLN A 20 -32.35 22.47 -32.21
N THR A 21 -32.33 23.65 -31.61
CA THR A 21 -31.76 24.85 -32.23
C THR A 21 -30.26 24.69 -32.49
N LEU A 22 -29.55 24.03 -31.58
CA LEU A 22 -28.12 23.72 -31.77
C LEU A 22 -27.91 22.70 -32.90
N LEU A 23 -28.75 21.67 -33.01
CA LEU A 23 -28.68 20.69 -34.09
C LEU A 23 -28.94 21.34 -35.46
N ASP A 24 -29.93 22.24 -35.55
CA ASP A 24 -30.24 22.98 -36.77
C ASP A 24 -29.08 23.90 -37.18
N LEU A 25 -28.42 24.55 -36.21
CA LEU A 25 -27.21 25.34 -36.46
C LEU A 25 -26.04 24.48 -36.95
N ILE A 26 -25.80 23.33 -36.30
CA ILE A 26 -24.73 22.40 -36.67
C ILE A 26 -24.95 21.86 -38.09
N THR A 27 -26.15 21.39 -38.40
CA THR A 27 -26.50 20.86 -39.73
C THR A 27 -26.40 21.94 -40.81
N GLY A 28 -26.81 23.18 -40.49
CA GLY A 28 -26.62 24.35 -41.35
C GLY A 28 -25.15 24.61 -41.67
N VAL A 29 -24.29 24.75 -40.65
CA VAL A 29 -22.84 24.98 -40.85
C VAL A 29 -22.19 23.81 -41.58
N LEU A 30 -22.58 22.57 -41.27
CA LEU A 30 -22.07 21.35 -41.90
C LEU A 30 -22.37 21.32 -43.41
N SER A 31 -23.59 21.67 -43.81
CA SER A 31 -23.98 21.72 -45.23
C SER A 31 -23.15 22.74 -46.02
N LEU A 32 -22.93 23.94 -45.45
CA LEU A 32 -22.07 24.97 -46.03
C LEU A 32 -20.61 24.51 -46.11
N LEU A 33 -20.12 23.81 -45.09
CA LEU A 33 -18.77 23.26 -45.06
C LEU A 33 -18.55 22.21 -46.14
N LEU A 34 -19.50 21.28 -46.29
CA LEU A 34 -19.46 20.26 -47.34
C LEU A 34 -19.41 20.89 -48.73
N LEU A 35 -20.17 21.97 -48.97
CA LEU A 35 -20.06 22.73 -50.21
C LEU A 35 -18.69 23.41 -50.35
N SER A 36 -18.23 24.11 -49.31
CA SER A 36 -16.96 24.85 -49.33
C SER A 36 -15.75 23.93 -49.53
N SER A 37 -15.79 22.70 -49.02
CA SER A 37 -14.71 21.72 -49.21
C SER A 37 -14.46 21.36 -50.69
N LEU A 38 -15.43 21.56 -51.57
CA LEU A 38 -15.29 21.34 -53.02
C LEU A 38 -14.70 22.54 -53.75
N THR A 39 -14.86 23.74 -53.20
CA THR A 39 -14.46 25.00 -53.85
C THR A 39 -13.07 25.47 -53.43
N VAL A 40 -12.49 24.84 -52.40
CA VAL A 40 -11.16 25.12 -51.90
C VAL A 40 -10.08 24.83 -52.96
N ARG A 41 -9.17 25.80 -53.17
CA ARG A 41 -8.06 25.69 -54.13
C ARG A 41 -6.71 25.35 -53.47
N SER A 42 -6.63 25.50 -52.15
CA SER A 42 -5.40 25.31 -51.35
C SER A 42 -5.51 24.09 -50.43
N PHE A 43 -4.42 23.35 -50.20
CA PHE A 43 -4.39 22.19 -49.27
C PHE A 43 -5.44 21.10 -49.58
N VAL A 44 -5.72 20.85 -50.85
CA VAL A 44 -6.80 19.96 -51.34
C VAL A 44 -6.78 18.58 -50.68
N GLY A 45 -5.60 17.95 -50.53
CA GLY A 45 -5.51 16.62 -49.91
C GLY A 45 -5.99 16.57 -48.46
N ARG A 46 -5.69 17.60 -47.64
CA ARG A 46 -6.17 17.67 -46.25
C ARG A 46 -7.68 17.96 -46.19
N TRP A 47 -8.18 18.78 -47.11
CA TRP A 47 -9.61 19.05 -47.26
C TRP A 47 -10.40 17.84 -47.73
N GLN A 48 -9.83 16.94 -48.54
CA GLN A 48 -10.45 15.66 -48.89
C GLN A 48 -10.66 14.77 -47.65
N VAL A 49 -9.65 14.67 -46.78
CA VAL A 49 -9.75 13.92 -45.51
C VAL A 49 -10.75 14.56 -44.56
N LEU A 50 -10.78 15.90 -44.47
CA LEU A 50 -11.79 16.61 -43.69
C LEU A 50 -13.19 16.38 -44.25
N ARG A 51 -13.36 16.41 -45.57
CA ARG A 51 -14.65 16.15 -46.22
C ARG A 51 -15.18 14.77 -45.91
N SER A 52 -14.35 13.72 -45.98
CA SER A 52 -14.80 12.37 -45.62
C SER A 52 -15.29 12.29 -44.17
N LYS A 53 -14.59 12.96 -43.24
CA LYS A 53 -15.01 13.07 -41.84
C LYS A 53 -16.31 13.87 -41.67
N LEU A 54 -16.49 14.96 -42.41
CA LEU A 54 -17.73 15.75 -42.39
C LEU A 54 -18.92 14.95 -42.94
N CYS A 55 -18.73 14.11 -43.96
CA CYS A 55 -19.77 13.19 -44.43
C CYS A 55 -20.13 12.15 -43.35
N SER A 56 -19.14 11.58 -42.66
CA SER A 56 -19.41 10.69 -41.52
C SER A 56 -20.16 11.42 -40.40
N LEU A 57 -19.82 12.69 -40.13
CA LEU A 57 -20.53 13.49 -39.15
C LEU A 57 -22.00 13.68 -39.53
N GLN A 58 -22.26 13.92 -40.81
CA GLN A 58 -23.63 14.04 -41.32
C GLN A 58 -24.43 12.77 -41.05
N SER A 59 -23.86 11.59 -41.30
CA SER A 59 -24.52 10.31 -40.99
C SER A 59 -24.72 10.07 -39.49
N SER A 60 -23.75 10.45 -38.65
CA SER A 60 -23.92 10.31 -37.19
C SER A 60 -25.03 11.23 -36.66
N LEU A 61 -25.11 12.47 -37.15
CA LEU A 61 -26.14 13.42 -36.75
C LEU A 61 -27.54 12.98 -37.21
N SER A 62 -27.68 12.38 -38.40
CA SER A 62 -28.96 11.82 -38.83
C SER A 62 -29.40 10.67 -37.92
N SER A 63 -28.50 9.73 -37.59
CA SER A 63 -28.81 8.64 -36.66
C SER A 63 -29.18 9.12 -35.25
N ILE A 64 -28.56 10.21 -34.78
CA ILE A 64 -28.93 10.83 -33.50
C ILE A 64 -30.34 11.42 -33.58
N SER A 65 -30.67 12.13 -34.67
CA SER A 65 -31.99 12.71 -34.86
C SER A 65 -33.12 11.68 -34.96
N GLU A 66 -32.78 10.46 -35.42
CA GLU A 66 -33.69 9.32 -35.51
C GLU A 66 -33.91 8.60 -34.15
N SER A 67 -33.05 8.85 -33.15
CA SER A 67 -33.10 8.14 -31.86
C SER A 67 -34.19 8.69 -30.92
N PRO A 68 -34.92 7.86 -30.17
CA PRO A 68 -36.01 8.34 -29.32
C PRO A 68 -35.49 8.99 -28.02
N HIS A 69 -35.89 10.22 -27.70
CA HIS A 69 -35.43 10.99 -26.51
C HIS A 69 -34.05 11.67 -26.62
N TRP A 70 -33.48 11.84 -27.81
CA TRP A 70 -32.20 12.56 -27.95
C TRP A 70 -32.27 14.00 -27.43
N ASN A 71 -33.41 14.69 -27.57
CA ASN A 71 -33.59 16.08 -27.14
C ASN A 71 -33.47 16.26 -25.62
N ASP A 72 -33.74 15.22 -24.83
CA ASP A 72 -33.65 15.28 -23.37
C ASP A 72 -32.26 14.85 -22.86
N ASN A 73 -31.36 14.43 -23.76
CA ASN A 73 -30.09 13.84 -23.36
C ASN A 73 -29.07 14.91 -22.96
N SER A 74 -28.79 14.94 -21.65
CA SER A 74 -27.90 15.93 -21.06
C SER A 74 -26.42 15.85 -21.48
N LEU A 75 -25.98 14.76 -22.13
CA LEU A 75 -24.63 14.65 -22.71
C LEU A 75 -24.50 15.49 -23.99
N LEU A 76 -25.57 15.59 -24.79
CA LEU A 76 -25.56 16.38 -26.03
C LEU A 76 -25.43 17.88 -25.76
N HIS A 77 -25.91 18.37 -24.61
CA HIS A 77 -25.70 19.76 -24.19
C HIS A 77 -24.23 20.15 -24.06
N ASN A 78 -23.33 19.19 -23.78
CA ASN A 78 -21.89 19.45 -23.72
C ASN A 78 -21.21 19.22 -25.08
N LEU A 79 -21.64 18.21 -25.83
CA LEU A 79 -21.02 17.81 -27.10
C LEU A 79 -21.37 18.74 -28.27
N PHE A 80 -22.60 19.23 -28.36
CA PHE A 80 -23.05 20.06 -29.49
C PHE A 80 -22.36 21.43 -29.53
N PRO A 81 -22.20 22.17 -28.42
CA PRO A 81 -21.47 23.43 -28.44
C PRO A 81 -20.00 23.29 -28.87
N SER A 82 -19.30 22.25 -28.42
CA SER A 82 -17.89 22.02 -28.80
C SER A 82 -17.76 21.63 -30.28
N LEU A 83 -18.70 20.82 -30.78
CA LEU A 83 -18.79 20.45 -32.18
C LEU A 83 -19.05 21.68 -33.05
N LEU A 84 -20.04 22.50 -32.68
CA LEU A 84 -20.38 23.73 -33.39
C LEU A 84 -19.18 24.67 -33.47
N SER A 85 -18.45 24.86 -32.36
CA SER A 85 -17.21 25.66 -32.35
C SER A 85 -16.14 25.10 -33.31
N THR A 86 -15.96 23.78 -33.33
CA THR A 86 -15.00 23.13 -34.26
C THR A 86 -15.41 23.33 -35.71
N LEU A 87 -16.71 23.22 -36.03
CA LEU A 87 -17.23 23.45 -37.38
C LEU A 87 -17.11 24.92 -37.79
N GLN A 88 -17.42 25.86 -36.90
CA GLN A 88 -17.23 27.29 -37.17
C GLN A 88 -15.76 27.62 -37.45
N ARG A 89 -14.83 27.04 -36.69
CA ARG A 89 -13.38 27.17 -36.96
C ARG A 89 -13.01 26.60 -38.32
N LEU A 90 -13.50 25.41 -38.67
CA LEU A 90 -13.29 24.82 -39.99
C LEU A 90 -13.85 25.72 -41.10
N LYS A 91 -14.99 26.37 -40.89
CA LYS A 91 -15.59 27.27 -41.88
C LYS A 91 -14.72 28.50 -42.11
N ALA A 92 -14.18 29.10 -41.05
CA ALA A 92 -13.24 30.21 -41.16
C ALA A 92 -11.96 29.80 -41.91
N LEU A 93 -11.45 28.58 -41.66
CA LEU A 93 -10.29 28.05 -42.37
C LEU A 93 -10.60 27.75 -43.84
N SER A 94 -11.82 27.30 -44.17
CA SER A 94 -12.20 27.02 -45.56
C SER A 94 -12.24 28.31 -46.38
N ASP A 95 -12.78 29.39 -45.80
CA ASP A 95 -12.85 30.71 -46.45
C ASP A 95 -11.45 31.23 -46.84
N GLN A 96 -10.46 31.07 -45.96
CA GLN A 96 -9.06 31.42 -46.26
C GLN A 96 -8.43 30.57 -47.37
N CYS A 97 -8.92 29.33 -47.57
CA CYS A 97 -8.39 28.41 -48.59
C CYS A 97 -9.04 28.57 -49.98
N THR A 98 -10.10 29.37 -50.10
CA THR A 98 -10.79 29.64 -51.38
C THR A 98 -10.11 30.73 -52.21
N LEU A 99 -9.27 31.57 -51.61
CA LEU A 99 -8.55 32.65 -52.28
C LEU A 99 -7.52 32.11 -53.30
N SER A 100 -7.37 32.80 -54.43
CA SER A 100 -6.54 32.36 -55.58
C SER A 100 -5.03 32.33 -55.28
N SER A 101 -4.57 33.12 -54.33
CA SER A 101 -3.20 33.09 -53.82
C SER A 101 -3.23 33.07 -52.29
N PHE A 102 -2.94 31.93 -51.67
CA PHE A 102 -2.85 31.83 -50.21
C PHE A 102 -1.67 32.67 -49.71
N THR A 103 -1.97 33.79 -49.05
CA THR A 103 -1.00 34.76 -48.52
C THR A 103 -0.57 34.48 -47.07
N GLY A 104 -1.20 33.49 -46.42
CA GLY A 104 -0.91 33.13 -45.03
C GLY A 104 0.33 32.24 -44.85
N GLY A 105 0.71 32.01 -43.59
CA GLY A 105 1.76 31.07 -43.23
C GLY A 105 1.35 29.64 -43.55
N LYS A 106 1.94 29.02 -44.59
CA LYS A 106 1.57 27.66 -45.04
C LYS A 106 1.69 26.60 -43.94
N LEU A 107 2.72 26.67 -43.11
CA LEU A 107 2.93 25.72 -42.00
C LEU A 107 1.88 25.90 -40.89
N LEU A 108 1.57 27.15 -40.55
CA LEU A 108 0.53 27.48 -39.56
C LEU A 108 -0.81 26.91 -40.01
N MET A 109 -1.19 27.15 -41.27
CA MET A 109 -2.45 26.64 -41.83
C MET A 109 -2.53 25.11 -41.84
N GLN A 110 -1.41 24.43 -42.14
CA GLN A 110 -1.36 22.97 -42.06
C GLN A 110 -1.60 22.49 -40.62
N SER A 111 -0.93 23.11 -39.65
CA SER A 111 -1.12 22.82 -38.23
C SER A 111 -2.57 23.05 -37.80
N ASP A 112 -3.17 24.18 -38.20
CA ASP A 112 -4.56 24.51 -37.84
C ASP A 112 -5.56 23.52 -38.44
N LEU A 113 -5.37 23.12 -39.70
CA LEU A 113 -6.18 22.10 -40.35
C LEU A 113 -6.01 20.73 -39.67
N ASP A 114 -4.81 20.37 -39.25
CA ASP A 114 -4.56 19.10 -38.55
C ASP A 114 -5.17 19.09 -37.16
N MET A 115 -5.06 20.18 -36.42
CA MET A 115 -5.71 20.35 -35.12
C MET A 115 -7.23 20.33 -35.25
N ALA A 116 -7.80 20.94 -36.30
CA ALA A 116 -9.23 20.88 -36.58
C ALA A 116 -9.69 19.48 -37.01
N SER A 117 -8.88 18.79 -37.82
CA SER A 117 -9.11 17.41 -38.25
C SER A 117 -9.06 16.42 -37.08
N SER A 118 -8.14 16.61 -36.14
CA SER A 118 -8.05 15.82 -34.91
C SER A 118 -9.25 16.11 -33.99
N SER A 119 -9.63 17.37 -33.81
CA SER A 119 -10.83 17.74 -33.04
C SER A 119 -12.08 17.09 -33.63
N LEU A 120 -12.27 17.17 -34.95
CA LEU A 120 -13.42 16.55 -35.62
C LEU A 120 -13.42 15.02 -35.46
N SER A 121 -12.25 14.38 -35.51
CA SER A 121 -12.13 12.93 -35.22
C SER A 121 -12.56 12.58 -33.80
N ASN A 122 -12.23 13.39 -32.80
CA ASN A 122 -12.67 13.15 -31.42
C ASN A 122 -14.18 13.29 -31.29
N HIS A 123 -14.78 14.33 -31.88
CA HIS A 123 -16.24 14.47 -31.87
C HIS A 123 -16.94 13.30 -32.57
N LEU A 124 -16.41 12.82 -33.69
CA LEU A 124 -16.94 11.62 -34.36
C LEU A 124 -16.87 10.38 -33.47
N HIS A 125 -15.77 10.19 -32.75
CA HIS A 125 -15.63 9.10 -31.79
C HIS A 125 -16.64 9.22 -30.64
N ASP A 126 -16.83 10.42 -30.09
CA ASP A 126 -17.77 10.68 -29.00
C ASP A 126 -19.23 10.42 -29.43
N LEU A 127 -19.60 10.83 -30.66
CA LEU A 127 -20.93 10.58 -31.21
C LEU A 127 -21.14 9.09 -31.55
N ASP A 128 -20.14 8.40 -32.08
CA ASP A 128 -20.19 6.95 -32.33
C ASP A 128 -20.34 6.17 -31.01
N LEU A 129 -19.60 6.55 -29.97
CA LEU A 129 -19.73 5.96 -28.63
C LEU A 129 -21.16 6.16 -28.10
N LEU A 130 -21.68 7.38 -28.18
CA LEU A 130 -23.01 7.73 -27.71
C LEU A 130 -24.10 6.95 -28.46
N LEU A 131 -23.98 6.74 -29.77
CA LEU A 131 -24.89 5.90 -30.55
C LEU A 131 -24.81 4.42 -30.15
N ARG A 132 -23.60 3.84 -30.06
CA ARG A 132 -23.38 2.44 -29.70
C ARG A 132 -23.80 2.11 -28.28
N SER A 133 -23.70 3.09 -27.37
CA SER A 133 -24.09 2.93 -25.98
C SER A 133 -25.60 2.75 -25.79
N GLY A 134 -26.42 3.08 -26.79
CA GLY A 134 -27.88 3.04 -26.69
C GLY A 134 -28.45 4.06 -25.69
N VAL A 135 -27.63 4.93 -25.12
CA VAL A 135 -28.01 5.95 -24.12
C VAL A 135 -29.04 6.95 -24.67
N LEU A 136 -29.11 7.07 -26.00
CA LEU A 136 -30.14 7.84 -26.69
C LEU A 136 -31.50 7.14 -26.82
N HIS A 137 -31.71 5.95 -26.26
CA HIS A 137 -32.98 5.23 -26.39
C HIS A 137 -33.80 5.21 -25.09
N GLN A 138 -33.27 5.76 -24.00
CA GLN A 138 -33.95 5.86 -22.70
C GLN A 138 -33.87 7.29 -22.15
N SER A 139 -34.91 7.74 -21.45
CA SER A 139 -34.97 9.07 -20.84
C SER A 139 -33.95 9.21 -19.71
N ASN A 140 -32.84 9.88 -20.00
CA ASN A 140 -31.69 9.91 -19.11
C ASN A 140 -31.57 11.23 -18.33
N ALA A 141 -32.03 11.21 -17.07
CA ALA A 141 -31.76 12.27 -16.12
C ALA A 141 -30.27 12.34 -15.73
N ILE A 142 -29.87 13.46 -15.11
CA ILE A 142 -28.54 13.61 -14.47
C ILE A 142 -28.38 12.58 -13.33
N VAL A 143 -29.50 12.12 -12.76
CA VAL A 143 -29.54 11.03 -11.77
C VAL A 143 -29.82 9.73 -12.50
N LEU A 144 -28.87 8.80 -12.41
CA LEU A 144 -29.01 7.45 -12.94
C LEU A 144 -29.94 6.64 -12.02
N SER A 145 -31.00 6.06 -12.58
CA SER A 145 -31.85 5.13 -11.84
C SER A 145 -31.09 3.82 -11.64
N HIS A 146 -30.67 3.56 -10.42
CA HIS A 146 -29.98 2.32 -10.08
C HIS A 146 -30.88 1.10 -10.37
N PRO A 147 -30.37 0.08 -11.08
CA PRO A 147 -31.12 -1.16 -11.28
C PRO A 147 -31.41 -1.81 -9.92
N GLY A 148 -32.63 -2.31 -9.75
CA GLY A 148 -33.06 -2.94 -8.51
C GLY A 148 -32.37 -4.30 -8.27
N PRO A 149 -32.43 -4.85 -7.05
CA PRO A 149 -31.77 -6.11 -6.70
C PRO A 149 -32.30 -7.35 -7.46
N GLY A 150 -33.37 -7.21 -8.24
CA GLY A 150 -33.94 -8.24 -9.12
C GLY A 150 -33.90 -7.91 -10.62
N SER A 151 -33.17 -6.87 -11.05
CA SER A 151 -33.06 -6.49 -12.46
C SER A 151 -32.37 -7.58 -13.30
N ASP A 152 -32.79 -7.68 -14.56
CA ASP A 152 -32.22 -8.62 -15.52
C ASP A 152 -30.78 -8.24 -15.90
N LYS A 153 -30.02 -9.22 -16.41
CA LYS A 153 -28.61 -9.01 -16.80
C LYS A 153 -28.46 -7.95 -17.91
N ASP A 154 -29.44 -7.84 -18.79
CA ASP A 154 -29.41 -6.90 -19.92
C ASP A 154 -29.60 -5.45 -19.46
N ASP A 155 -30.51 -5.21 -18.50
CA ASP A 155 -30.70 -3.89 -17.88
C ASP A 155 -29.44 -3.44 -17.14
N LEU A 156 -28.80 -4.38 -16.42
CA LEU A 156 -27.56 -4.11 -15.72
C LEU A 156 -26.39 -3.86 -16.69
N GLY A 157 -26.34 -4.61 -17.79
CA GLY A 157 -25.36 -4.39 -18.87
C GLY A 157 -25.52 -3.01 -19.51
N PHE A 158 -26.76 -2.61 -19.81
CA PHE A 158 -27.06 -1.26 -20.30
C PHE A 158 -26.63 -0.19 -19.32
N PHE A 159 -26.96 -0.35 -18.03
CA PHE A 159 -26.57 0.60 -16.98
C PHE A 159 -25.05 0.78 -16.90
N ILE A 160 -24.28 -0.31 -16.95
CA ILE A 160 -22.82 -0.27 -16.99
C ILE A 160 -22.33 0.49 -18.23
N ARG A 161 -22.90 0.20 -19.41
CA ARG A 161 -22.54 0.89 -20.65
C ARG A 161 -22.84 2.40 -20.59
N ASP A 162 -23.96 2.81 -20.00
CA ASP A 162 -24.30 4.22 -19.76
C ASP A 162 -23.30 4.87 -18.79
N LEU A 163 -22.94 4.21 -17.69
CA LEU A 163 -21.93 4.70 -16.74
C LEU A 163 -20.60 5.01 -17.44
N PHE A 164 -20.06 4.05 -18.20
CA PHE A 164 -18.79 4.24 -18.91
C PHE A 164 -18.90 5.27 -20.03
N THR A 165 -20.04 5.37 -20.71
CA THR A 165 -20.29 6.43 -21.69
C THR A 165 -20.22 7.80 -21.04
N ARG A 166 -20.92 7.99 -19.91
CA ARG A 166 -20.87 9.24 -19.13
C ARG A 166 -19.48 9.53 -18.58
N LEU A 167 -18.71 8.51 -18.25
CA LEU A 167 -17.32 8.64 -17.80
C LEU A 167 -16.41 9.14 -18.93
N GLN A 168 -16.62 8.66 -20.16
CA GLN A 168 -15.86 9.01 -21.36
C GLN A 168 -16.19 10.41 -21.88
N ILE A 169 -17.47 10.67 -22.17
CA ILE A 169 -17.91 11.90 -22.87
C ILE A 169 -18.56 12.94 -21.96
N GLY A 170 -18.93 12.57 -20.75
CA GLY A 170 -19.62 13.47 -19.83
C GLY A 170 -18.71 14.56 -19.26
N GLY A 171 -19.30 15.69 -18.91
CA GLY A 171 -18.64 16.72 -18.10
C GLY A 171 -18.29 16.23 -16.69
N ILE A 172 -17.64 17.09 -15.91
CA ILE A 172 -17.12 16.77 -14.57
C ILE A 172 -18.18 16.14 -13.65
N GLU A 173 -19.39 16.71 -13.63
CA GLU A 173 -20.47 16.24 -12.79
C GLU A 173 -20.98 14.87 -13.22
N PHE A 174 -21.02 14.59 -14.53
CA PHE A 174 -21.39 13.27 -15.05
C PHE A 174 -20.33 12.22 -14.71
N LYS A 175 -19.04 12.54 -14.85
CA LYS A 175 -17.95 11.63 -14.48
C LYS A 175 -18.01 11.29 -12.98
N LYS A 176 -18.22 12.29 -12.13
CA LYS A 176 -18.36 12.11 -10.68
C LYS A 176 -19.53 11.19 -10.35
N LYS A 177 -20.74 11.50 -10.83
CA LYS A 177 -21.94 10.67 -10.59
C LYS A 177 -21.79 9.26 -11.15
N ALA A 178 -21.20 9.11 -12.33
CA ALA A 178 -20.93 7.80 -12.91
C ALA A 178 -19.96 6.98 -12.06
N LEU A 179 -18.90 7.58 -11.52
CA LEU A 179 -17.99 6.88 -10.61
C LEU A 179 -18.65 6.53 -9.28
N GLU A 180 -19.47 7.41 -8.72
CA GLU A 180 -20.25 7.13 -7.50
C GLU A 180 -21.19 5.95 -7.71
N SER A 181 -21.96 5.95 -8.80
CA SER A 181 -22.87 4.86 -9.15
C SER A 181 -22.13 3.55 -9.47
N LEU A 182 -20.95 3.62 -10.11
CA LEU A 182 -20.11 2.45 -10.36
C LEU A 182 -19.60 1.86 -9.04
N LEU A 183 -19.11 2.69 -8.13
CA LEU A 183 -18.63 2.25 -6.82
C LEU A 183 -19.75 1.60 -5.99
N GLN A 184 -20.94 2.19 -6.02
CA GLN A 184 -22.11 1.60 -5.37
C GLN A 184 -22.43 0.23 -5.98
N LEU A 185 -22.45 0.12 -7.31
CA LEU A 185 -22.73 -1.13 -8.01
C LEU A 185 -21.73 -2.23 -7.65
N LEU A 186 -20.44 -1.90 -7.58
CA LEU A 186 -19.37 -2.85 -7.24
C LEU A 186 -19.43 -3.32 -5.78
N ASN A 187 -19.97 -2.51 -4.87
CA ASN A 187 -20.13 -2.87 -3.46
C ASN A 187 -21.41 -3.67 -3.19
N ASP A 188 -22.49 -3.38 -3.91
CA ASP A 188 -23.82 -3.93 -3.62
C ASP A 188 -24.07 -5.30 -4.29
N ASN A 189 -23.43 -5.59 -5.43
CA ASN A 189 -23.80 -6.75 -6.24
C ASN A 189 -22.58 -7.48 -6.83
N GLU A 190 -22.25 -8.64 -6.27
CA GLU A 190 -21.16 -9.50 -6.78
C GLU A 190 -21.39 -9.92 -8.25
N LYS A 191 -22.65 -10.04 -8.69
CA LYS A 191 -23.01 -10.36 -10.09
C LYS A 191 -22.71 -9.23 -11.08
N SER A 192 -22.47 -8.00 -10.60
CA SER A 192 -22.11 -6.88 -11.47
C SER A 192 -20.67 -6.99 -11.97
N THR A 193 -19.77 -7.62 -11.20
CA THR A 193 -18.34 -7.70 -11.51
C THR A 193 -18.02 -8.33 -12.88
N PRO A 194 -18.60 -9.50 -13.28
CA PRO A 194 -18.35 -10.04 -14.62
C PRO A 194 -18.98 -9.20 -15.73
N LEU A 195 -20.07 -8.48 -15.44
CA LEU A 195 -20.70 -7.59 -16.43
C LEU A 195 -19.87 -6.32 -16.63
N VAL A 196 -19.25 -5.79 -15.59
CA VAL A 196 -18.30 -4.67 -15.71
C VAL A 196 -17.08 -5.09 -16.52
N ALA A 197 -16.60 -6.33 -16.37
CA ALA A 197 -15.52 -6.86 -17.19
C ALA A 197 -15.88 -6.93 -18.69
N LYS A 198 -17.15 -7.23 -19.00
CA LYS A 198 -17.64 -7.43 -20.37
C LYS A 198 -18.07 -6.14 -21.06
N GLU A 199 -18.78 -5.27 -20.35
CA GLU A 199 -19.43 -4.08 -20.90
C GLU A 199 -18.69 -2.79 -20.55
N GLY A 200 -17.79 -2.81 -19.57
CA GLY A 200 -17.08 -1.64 -19.06
C GLY A 200 -15.76 -1.35 -19.78
N ASN A 201 -15.48 -0.07 -20.03
CA ASN A 201 -14.19 0.39 -20.57
C ASN A 201 -13.19 0.64 -19.42
N VAL A 202 -12.59 -0.44 -18.91
CA VAL A 202 -11.62 -0.38 -17.80
C VAL A 202 -10.36 0.40 -18.17
N GLY A 203 -9.93 0.38 -19.44
CA GLY A 203 -8.81 1.18 -19.93
C GLY A 203 -9.01 2.68 -19.75
N TYR A 204 -10.21 3.18 -20.06
CA TYR A 204 -10.54 4.59 -19.79
C TYR A 204 -10.55 4.89 -18.29
N LEU A 205 -11.07 3.98 -17.46
CA LEU A 205 -11.01 4.16 -16.01
C LEU A 205 -9.57 4.25 -15.50
N ILE A 206 -8.64 3.46 -16.05
CA ILE A 206 -7.20 3.54 -15.74
C ILE A 206 -6.60 4.87 -16.19
N SER A 207 -7.01 5.42 -17.34
CA SER A 207 -6.55 6.75 -17.78
C SER A 207 -6.89 7.86 -16.78
N LEU A 208 -7.94 7.68 -15.97
CA LEU A 208 -8.33 8.65 -14.94
C LEU A 208 -7.39 8.65 -13.71
N LEU A 209 -6.48 7.66 -13.59
CA LEU A 209 -5.48 7.60 -12.51
C LEU A 209 -4.32 8.56 -12.74
N GLU A 210 -4.18 9.10 -13.95
CA GLU A 210 -3.13 10.05 -14.31
C GLU A 210 -3.17 11.32 -13.46
N ALA A 211 -2.01 11.96 -13.27
CA ALA A 211 -1.88 13.17 -12.44
C ALA A 211 -2.61 14.39 -13.03
N ASN A 212 -2.92 14.33 -14.33
CA ASN A 212 -3.53 15.40 -15.11
C ASN A 212 -5.05 15.46 -14.87
N SER A 213 -5.62 14.36 -14.37
CA SER A 213 -7.05 14.25 -14.10
C SER A 213 -7.43 15.02 -12.84
N GLN A 214 -8.69 15.46 -12.79
CA GLN A 214 -9.20 16.24 -11.65
C GLN A 214 -9.07 15.45 -10.34
N PRO A 215 -8.63 16.06 -9.24
CA PRO A 215 -8.32 15.36 -8.00
C PRO A 215 -9.46 14.47 -7.48
N LEU A 216 -10.70 14.99 -7.49
CA LEU A 216 -11.89 14.25 -7.03
C LEU A 216 -12.20 13.04 -7.91
N ILE A 217 -12.14 13.21 -9.24
CA ILE A 217 -12.38 12.13 -10.21
C ILE A 217 -11.28 11.07 -10.08
N ARG A 218 -10.02 11.50 -9.96
CA ARG A 218 -8.87 10.62 -9.78
C ARG A 218 -9.03 9.77 -8.51
N GLU A 219 -9.46 10.37 -7.41
CA GLU A 219 -9.67 9.63 -6.16
C GLU A 219 -10.75 8.56 -6.28
N GLN A 220 -11.91 8.91 -6.86
CA GLN A 220 -12.98 7.95 -7.10
C GLN A 220 -12.57 6.87 -8.10
N ALA A 221 -11.79 7.21 -9.13
CA ALA A 221 -11.28 6.24 -10.09
C ALA A 221 -10.30 5.26 -9.45
N VAL A 222 -9.38 5.72 -8.59
CA VAL A 222 -8.46 4.86 -7.83
C VAL A 222 -9.23 3.91 -6.92
N LEU A 223 -10.29 4.42 -6.26
CA LEU A 223 -11.18 3.59 -5.45
C LEU A 223 -11.82 2.50 -6.31
N ALA A 224 -12.39 2.85 -7.46
CA ALA A 224 -13.06 1.90 -8.35
C ALA A 224 -12.09 0.83 -8.87
N VAL A 225 -10.91 1.23 -9.35
CA VAL A 225 -9.86 0.31 -9.80
C VAL A 225 -9.40 -0.63 -8.67
N SER A 226 -9.29 -0.13 -7.44
CA SER A 226 -8.90 -0.97 -6.29
C SER A 226 -9.95 -2.04 -5.96
N VAL A 227 -11.24 -1.71 -6.11
CA VAL A 227 -12.33 -2.67 -5.94
C VAL A 227 -12.28 -3.68 -7.09
N LEU A 228 -12.25 -3.23 -8.34
CA LEU A 228 -12.20 -4.12 -9.52
C LEU A 228 -11.04 -5.13 -9.45
N ALA A 229 -9.84 -4.66 -9.12
CA ALA A 229 -8.66 -5.52 -9.02
C ALA A 229 -8.78 -6.57 -7.90
N SER A 230 -9.53 -6.27 -6.84
CA SER A 230 -9.71 -7.18 -5.70
C SER A 230 -10.97 -8.06 -5.79
N SER A 231 -11.92 -7.75 -6.68
CA SER A 231 -13.19 -8.46 -6.82
C SER A 231 -13.08 -9.83 -7.47
N SER A 232 -12.45 -9.96 -8.64
CA SER A 232 -12.38 -11.22 -9.40
C SER A 232 -11.04 -11.40 -10.11
N GLU A 233 -10.72 -12.62 -10.55
CA GLU A 233 -9.51 -12.89 -11.33
C GLU A 233 -9.58 -12.26 -12.73
N ASP A 234 -10.73 -12.34 -13.40
CA ASP A 234 -10.93 -11.74 -14.73
C ASP A 234 -10.71 -10.22 -14.73
N LEU A 235 -11.32 -9.51 -13.77
CA LEU A 235 -11.17 -8.05 -13.66
C LEU A 235 -9.75 -7.65 -13.29
N ARG A 236 -9.09 -8.41 -12.40
CA ARG A 236 -7.69 -8.20 -12.04
C ARG A 236 -6.79 -8.32 -13.26
N LYS A 237 -7.04 -9.32 -14.12
CA LYS A 237 -6.32 -9.50 -15.38
C LYS A 237 -6.55 -8.33 -16.34
N ILE A 238 -7.80 -7.90 -16.53
CA ILE A 238 -8.13 -6.74 -17.36
C ILE A 238 -7.43 -5.48 -16.83
N VAL A 239 -7.47 -5.21 -15.53
CA VAL A 239 -6.80 -4.05 -14.93
C VAL A 239 -5.28 -4.07 -15.19
N PHE A 240 -4.67 -5.25 -15.20
CA PHE A 240 -3.26 -5.41 -15.52
C PHE A 240 -2.96 -5.23 -17.02
N GLU A 241 -3.74 -5.86 -17.90
CA GLU A 241 -3.60 -5.80 -19.36
C GLU A 241 -3.80 -4.38 -19.91
N GLU A 242 -4.73 -3.62 -19.31
CA GLU A 242 -4.97 -2.21 -19.59
C GLU A 242 -3.90 -1.26 -18.99
N GLY A 243 -2.83 -1.81 -18.41
CA GLY A 243 -1.68 -1.03 -17.94
C GLY A 243 -1.86 -0.36 -16.58
N GLY A 244 -2.79 -0.81 -15.75
CA GLY A 244 -3.10 -0.19 -14.46
C GLY A 244 -1.96 -0.20 -13.44
N LEU A 245 -1.01 -1.13 -13.54
CA LEU A 245 0.06 -1.30 -12.54
C LEU A 245 0.97 -0.06 -12.41
N GLY A 246 1.38 0.54 -13.52
CA GLY A 246 2.28 1.70 -13.52
C GLY A 246 1.68 2.92 -12.81
N PRO A 247 0.48 3.38 -13.20
CA PRO A 247 -0.23 4.46 -12.52
C PRO A 247 -0.46 4.19 -11.02
N LEU A 248 -0.81 2.95 -10.65
CA LEU A 248 -1.02 2.57 -9.25
C LEU A 248 0.27 2.65 -8.42
N LEU A 249 1.41 2.19 -8.95
CA LEU A 249 2.70 2.34 -8.28
C LEU A 249 3.08 3.81 -8.09
N ARG A 250 2.85 4.66 -9.09
CA ARG A 250 3.08 6.11 -8.97
C ARG A 250 2.21 6.76 -7.91
N ILE A 251 0.94 6.34 -7.79
CA ILE A 251 0.03 6.80 -6.74
C ILE A 251 0.50 6.31 -5.36
N LEU A 252 1.00 5.08 -5.26
CA LEU A 252 1.55 4.55 -4.01
C LEU A 252 2.78 5.36 -3.53
N GLU A 253 3.58 5.86 -4.47
CA GLU A 253 4.73 6.71 -4.16
C GLU A 253 4.33 8.15 -3.78
N THR A 254 3.46 8.80 -4.56
CA THR A 254 3.22 10.26 -4.50
C THR A 254 1.84 10.69 -3.98
N GLY A 255 0.89 9.75 -3.83
CA GLY A 255 -0.49 10.02 -3.46
C GLY A 255 -0.71 10.41 -2.00
N SER A 256 -1.94 10.86 -1.70
CA SER A 256 -2.40 11.08 -0.32
C SER A 256 -2.46 9.76 0.45
N ILE A 257 -2.53 9.81 1.78
CA ILE A 257 -2.59 8.61 2.63
C ILE A 257 -3.73 7.66 2.21
N ALA A 258 -4.91 8.21 1.89
CA ALA A 258 -6.05 7.43 1.42
C ALA A 258 -5.80 6.77 0.06
N LEU A 259 -5.21 7.51 -0.89
CA LEU A 259 -4.89 6.98 -2.22
C LEU A 259 -3.79 5.91 -2.17
N LYS A 260 -2.78 6.09 -1.32
CA LYS A 260 -1.71 5.10 -1.10
C LYS A 260 -2.28 3.78 -0.59
N GLU A 261 -3.24 3.83 0.32
CA GLU A 261 -3.91 2.63 0.81
C GLU A 261 -4.63 1.88 -0.33
N LYS A 262 -5.43 2.59 -1.12
CA LYS A 262 -6.20 1.99 -2.23
C LYS A 262 -5.30 1.48 -3.34
N ALA A 263 -4.24 2.21 -3.66
CA ALA A 263 -3.22 1.75 -4.59
C ALA A 263 -2.51 0.50 -4.08
N ALA A 264 -2.15 0.43 -2.78
CA ALA A 264 -1.53 -0.76 -2.20
C ALA A 264 -2.47 -1.98 -2.24
N ILE A 265 -3.77 -1.80 -2.01
CA ILE A 265 -4.78 -2.85 -2.14
C ILE A 265 -4.81 -3.39 -3.58
N ALA A 266 -4.90 -2.51 -4.56
CA ALA A 266 -4.91 -2.87 -5.97
C ALA A 266 -3.62 -3.60 -6.39
N VAL A 267 -2.46 -3.11 -5.95
CA VAL A 267 -1.16 -3.74 -6.25
C VAL A 267 -1.00 -5.10 -5.57
N GLU A 268 -1.43 -5.27 -4.31
CA GLU A 268 -1.45 -6.60 -3.68
C GLU A 268 -2.37 -7.55 -4.46
N ALA A 269 -3.51 -7.05 -4.93
CA ALA A 269 -4.43 -7.85 -5.72
C ALA A 269 -3.81 -8.27 -7.06
N ILE A 270 -3.25 -7.34 -7.84
CA ILE A 270 -2.59 -7.63 -9.13
C ILE A 270 -1.45 -8.64 -8.96
N THR A 271 -0.63 -8.48 -7.91
CA THR A 271 0.52 -9.37 -7.64
C THR A 271 0.13 -10.74 -7.11
N ALA A 272 -1.14 -10.96 -6.74
CA ALA A 272 -1.61 -12.29 -6.35
C ALA A 272 -1.54 -13.29 -7.52
N ASP A 273 -1.59 -12.77 -8.76
CA ASP A 273 -1.34 -13.55 -9.97
C ASP A 273 0.18 -13.70 -10.18
N PRO A 274 0.71 -14.95 -10.21
CA PRO A 274 2.14 -15.19 -10.42
C PRO A 274 2.64 -14.67 -11.77
N GLU A 275 1.79 -14.58 -12.81
CA GLU A 275 2.17 -14.08 -14.14
C GLU A 275 2.50 -12.59 -14.12
N ASN A 276 1.98 -11.84 -13.15
CA ASN A 276 2.20 -10.39 -13.03
C ASN A 276 3.44 -10.03 -12.21
N THR A 277 4.08 -11.01 -11.57
CA THR A 277 5.15 -10.76 -10.59
C THR A 277 6.37 -10.06 -11.19
N TRP A 278 6.78 -10.42 -12.41
CA TRP A 278 7.91 -9.80 -13.12
C TRP A 278 7.68 -8.30 -13.38
N ALA A 279 6.43 -7.90 -13.61
CA ALA A 279 6.08 -6.54 -13.97
C ALA A 279 6.41 -5.56 -12.83
N ILE A 280 6.31 -5.99 -11.57
CA ILE A 280 6.72 -5.17 -10.43
C ILE A 280 8.17 -4.73 -10.54
N SER A 281 9.07 -5.60 -11.01
CA SER A 281 10.47 -5.22 -11.21
C SER A 281 10.64 -4.33 -12.44
N ALA A 282 9.93 -4.63 -13.53
CA ALA A 282 10.00 -3.85 -14.77
C ALA A 282 9.55 -2.39 -14.56
N TYR A 283 8.55 -2.15 -13.70
CA TYR A 283 8.07 -0.82 -13.35
C TYR A 283 8.83 -0.17 -12.17
N GLY A 284 9.92 -0.79 -11.67
CA GLY A 284 10.68 -0.28 -10.51
C GLY A 284 9.89 -0.31 -9.18
N GLY A 285 8.80 -1.08 -9.13
CA GLY A 285 7.86 -1.14 -8.01
C GLY A 285 8.42 -1.77 -6.74
N VAL A 286 9.55 -2.50 -6.80
CA VAL A 286 10.21 -3.06 -5.61
C VAL A 286 10.56 -1.96 -4.61
N SER A 287 11.20 -0.89 -5.08
CA SER A 287 11.60 0.25 -4.26
C SER A 287 10.40 0.99 -3.66
N VAL A 288 9.36 1.21 -4.47
CA VAL A 288 8.10 1.83 -4.06
C VAL A 288 7.41 1.03 -2.95
N LEU A 289 7.38 -0.30 -3.08
CA LEU A 289 6.79 -1.19 -2.09
C LEU A 289 7.59 -1.21 -0.78
N ILE A 290 8.93 -1.21 -0.84
CA ILE A 290 9.78 -1.10 0.36
C ILE A 290 9.54 0.22 1.09
N GLU A 291 9.44 1.33 0.35
CA GLU A 291 9.17 2.64 0.96
C GLU A 291 7.77 2.71 1.56
N ALA A 292 6.76 2.15 0.88
CA ALA A 292 5.41 2.00 1.43
C ALA A 292 5.39 1.17 2.73
N CYS A 293 6.22 0.13 2.83
CA CYS A 293 6.42 -0.62 4.08
C CYS A 293 7.12 0.20 5.17
N ARG A 294 7.99 1.14 4.81
CA ARG A 294 8.79 1.93 5.76
C ARG A 294 8.00 3.09 6.36
N SER A 295 7.26 3.83 5.54
CA SER A 295 6.64 5.11 5.92
C SER A 295 5.13 5.18 5.69
N GLY A 296 4.50 4.13 5.15
CA GLY A 296 3.06 4.09 4.89
C GLY A 296 2.20 4.04 6.17
N SER A 297 0.90 4.30 6.02
CA SER A 297 -0.10 4.05 7.07
C SER A 297 -0.20 2.55 7.39
N GLN A 298 -0.76 2.17 8.53
CA GLN A 298 -0.89 0.75 8.91
C GLN A 298 -1.58 -0.12 7.84
N PRO A 299 -2.69 0.31 7.19
CA PRO A 299 -3.27 -0.42 6.07
C PRO A 299 -2.32 -0.52 4.87
N THR A 300 -1.69 0.61 4.49
CA THR A 300 -0.73 0.67 3.38
C THR A 300 0.43 -0.29 3.59
N GLN A 301 1.04 -0.31 4.80
CA GLN A 301 2.11 -1.24 5.15
C GLN A 301 1.64 -2.69 5.04
N THR A 302 0.43 -2.99 5.52
CA THR A 302 -0.15 -4.34 5.47
C THR A 302 -0.31 -4.83 4.03
N HIS A 303 -0.81 -3.99 3.13
CA HIS A 303 -1.01 -4.34 1.72
C HIS A 303 0.32 -4.36 0.95
N ALA A 304 1.23 -3.41 1.20
CA ALA A 304 2.56 -3.40 0.60
C ALA A 304 3.38 -4.66 0.96
N VAL A 305 3.37 -5.09 2.23
CA VAL A 305 3.99 -6.36 2.64
C VAL A 305 3.33 -7.55 1.95
N GLY A 306 2.00 -7.49 1.75
CA GLY A 306 1.27 -8.51 1.00
C GLY A 306 1.69 -8.62 -0.45
N ALA A 307 1.85 -7.49 -1.14
CA ALA A 307 2.37 -7.45 -2.50
C ALA A 307 3.80 -8.01 -2.56
N LEU A 308 4.67 -7.58 -1.63
CA LEU A 308 6.04 -8.11 -1.51
C LEU A 308 6.08 -9.62 -1.26
N ARG A 309 5.17 -10.15 -0.43
CA ARG A 309 5.03 -11.59 -0.19
C ARG A 309 4.74 -12.33 -1.50
N ASN A 310 3.78 -11.82 -2.29
CA ASN A 310 3.34 -12.50 -3.49
C ASN A 310 4.47 -12.58 -4.54
N VAL A 311 5.24 -11.50 -4.70
CA VAL A 311 6.34 -11.44 -5.68
C VAL A 311 7.65 -12.08 -5.21
N ALA A 312 7.82 -12.30 -3.89
CA ALA A 312 9.03 -12.90 -3.33
C ALA A 312 9.21 -14.39 -3.69
N SER A 313 8.27 -15.00 -4.42
CA SER A 313 8.43 -16.33 -5.04
C SER A 313 9.47 -16.32 -6.18
N VAL A 314 9.69 -15.18 -6.81
CA VAL A 314 10.67 -14.99 -7.91
C VAL A 314 12.05 -14.66 -7.35
N GLU A 315 13.09 -15.36 -7.79
CA GLU A 315 14.47 -15.20 -7.27
C GLU A 315 15.05 -13.81 -7.55
N ASP A 316 14.86 -13.28 -8.76
CA ASP A 316 15.40 -11.95 -9.12
C ASP A 316 14.80 -10.85 -8.24
N ILE A 317 13.51 -10.96 -7.90
CA ILE A 317 12.82 -10.04 -7.00
C ILE A 317 13.34 -10.18 -5.57
N ARG A 318 13.61 -11.41 -5.11
CA ARG A 318 14.26 -11.64 -3.80
C ARG A 318 15.64 -10.99 -3.74
N MET A 319 16.41 -11.06 -4.81
CA MET A 319 17.73 -10.43 -4.90
C MET A 319 17.61 -8.91 -4.84
N ALA A 320 16.70 -8.31 -5.62
CA ALA A 320 16.42 -6.88 -5.59
C ALA A 320 15.99 -6.40 -4.19
N LEU A 321 15.09 -7.13 -3.51
CA LEU A 321 14.67 -6.84 -2.13
C LEU A 321 15.86 -6.84 -1.15
N GLY A 322 16.81 -7.74 -1.33
CA GLY A 322 18.03 -7.81 -0.53
C GLY A 322 18.95 -6.61 -0.77
N GLU A 323 19.14 -6.21 -2.03
CA GLU A 323 20.01 -5.09 -2.43
C GLU A 323 19.43 -3.74 -2.02
N GLU A 324 18.11 -3.57 -2.09
CA GLU A 324 17.40 -2.33 -1.72
C GLU A 324 17.13 -2.19 -0.21
N GLY A 325 17.60 -3.15 0.61
CA GLY A 325 17.48 -3.05 2.06
C GLY A 325 16.06 -3.25 2.56
N ALA A 326 15.28 -4.16 1.96
CA ALA A 326 13.96 -4.53 2.45
C ALA A 326 14.02 -5.21 3.83
N VAL A 327 15.13 -5.89 4.15
CA VAL A 327 15.25 -6.75 5.35
C VAL A 327 14.97 -6.01 6.66
N PRO A 328 15.65 -4.87 6.95
CA PRO A 328 15.42 -4.16 8.20
C PRO A 328 13.98 -3.61 8.30
N VAL A 329 13.41 -3.19 7.17
CA VAL A 329 12.04 -2.66 7.10
C VAL A 329 11.01 -3.74 7.40
N LEU A 330 11.08 -4.86 6.69
CA LEU A 330 10.17 -6.00 6.88
C LEU A 330 10.27 -6.58 8.29
N PHE A 331 11.49 -6.59 8.86
CA PHE A 331 11.72 -7.07 10.21
C PHE A 331 11.16 -6.11 11.27
N GLN A 332 11.30 -4.80 11.07
CA GLN A 332 10.66 -3.82 11.93
C GLN A 332 9.14 -4.03 11.97
N LEU A 333 8.51 -4.29 10.80
CA LEU A 333 7.09 -4.62 10.72
C LEU A 333 6.75 -5.96 11.39
N LEU A 334 7.67 -6.92 11.47
CA LEU A 334 7.49 -8.16 12.24
C LEU A 334 7.51 -7.91 13.77
N ILE A 335 8.30 -6.93 14.23
CA ILE A 335 8.40 -6.61 15.66
C ILE A 335 7.23 -5.72 16.10
N SER A 336 6.96 -4.64 15.37
CA SER A 336 6.10 -3.53 15.78
C SER A 336 4.93 -3.24 14.84
N GLY A 337 4.75 -4.04 13.78
CA GLY A 337 3.63 -3.88 12.85
C GLY A 337 2.31 -4.43 13.41
N THR A 338 1.22 -4.19 12.68
CA THR A 338 -0.11 -4.73 13.00
C THR A 338 -0.11 -6.26 12.95
N SER A 339 -1.07 -6.92 13.58
CA SER A 339 -1.26 -8.38 13.50
C SER A 339 -1.37 -8.88 12.06
N ALA A 340 -1.97 -8.09 11.16
CA ALA A 340 -2.06 -8.40 9.75
C ALA A 340 -0.71 -8.24 9.02
N ALA A 341 0.00 -7.12 9.22
CA ALA A 341 1.30 -6.89 8.60
C ALA A 341 2.36 -7.89 9.08
N THR A 342 2.36 -8.22 10.37
CA THR A 342 3.25 -9.24 10.96
C THR A 342 3.01 -10.62 10.38
N ARG A 343 1.74 -11.03 10.24
CA ARG A 343 1.35 -12.31 9.62
C ARG A 343 1.79 -12.39 8.16
N LYS A 344 1.61 -11.33 7.38
CA LYS A 344 2.03 -11.32 5.97
C LYS A 344 3.55 -11.27 5.86
N SER A 345 4.23 -10.49 6.71
CA SER A 345 5.69 -10.40 6.75
C SER A 345 6.29 -11.77 7.04
N SER A 346 5.80 -12.48 8.06
CA SER A 346 6.34 -13.78 8.45
C SER A 346 6.23 -14.88 7.39
N GLN A 347 5.33 -14.72 6.40
CA GLN A 347 5.15 -15.63 5.27
C GLN A 347 6.11 -15.36 4.10
N LEU A 348 6.94 -14.31 4.14
CA LEU A 348 7.90 -14.05 3.08
C LEU A 348 8.97 -15.14 3.03
N PRO A 349 9.22 -15.77 1.87
CA PRO A 349 10.31 -16.74 1.69
C PRO A 349 11.70 -16.10 1.86
N PHE A 350 11.76 -14.78 1.91
CA PHE A 350 12.97 -14.01 2.20
C PHE A 350 13.61 -14.39 3.55
N TYR A 351 12.82 -14.62 4.60
CA TYR A 351 13.37 -14.89 5.93
C TYR A 351 14.10 -16.22 6.02
N THR A 352 13.55 -17.29 5.43
CA THR A 352 14.18 -18.62 5.45
C THR A 352 15.52 -18.62 4.70
N GLY A 353 15.60 -17.92 3.56
CA GLY A 353 16.84 -17.73 2.79
C GLY A 353 17.86 -16.79 3.45
N PHE A 354 17.40 -15.68 4.04
CA PHE A 354 18.24 -14.71 4.75
C PHE A 354 18.91 -15.33 5.98
N PHE A 355 18.13 -16.03 6.82
CA PHE A 355 18.70 -16.78 7.94
C PHE A 355 19.68 -17.83 7.42
N ARG A 356 19.31 -18.69 6.46
CA ARG A 356 20.20 -19.71 5.87
C ARG A 356 21.52 -19.15 5.31
N ARG A 357 21.51 -17.94 4.73
CA ARG A 357 22.70 -17.26 4.16
C ARG A 357 23.58 -16.59 5.22
N ILE A 358 23.01 -16.13 6.34
CA ILE A 358 23.80 -15.78 7.52
C ILE A 358 24.45 -17.06 8.08
N LEU A 359 23.71 -18.17 8.15
CA LEU A 359 24.22 -19.44 8.68
C LEU A 359 25.40 -19.98 7.87
N SER A 360 25.34 -19.92 6.53
CA SER A 360 26.46 -20.37 5.67
C SER A 360 27.71 -19.49 5.80
N ARG A 361 27.57 -18.18 6.07
CA ARG A 361 28.70 -17.29 6.37
C ARG A 361 29.32 -17.58 7.75
N PHE A 362 28.53 -17.95 8.75
CA PHE A 362 29.04 -18.27 10.08
C PHE A 362 29.76 -19.63 10.14
N ASP A 363 29.34 -20.62 9.35
CA ASP A 363 30.11 -21.87 9.19
C ASP A 363 31.46 -21.64 8.49
N TYR A 364 31.54 -20.66 7.59
CA TYR A 364 32.79 -20.26 6.93
C TYR A 364 33.71 -19.45 7.85
N THR A 365 33.16 -18.56 8.70
CA THR A 365 33.97 -17.79 9.66
C THR A 365 34.49 -18.63 10.82
N ARG A 366 33.78 -19.69 11.25
CA ARG A 366 34.30 -20.61 12.28
C ARG A 366 35.60 -21.32 11.86
N LYS A 367 35.81 -21.53 10.55
CA LYS A 367 37.08 -22.05 9.99
C LYS A 367 38.18 -20.99 9.82
N ARG A 368 37.91 -19.70 10.08
CA ARG A 368 38.88 -18.59 9.89
C ARG A 368 39.04 -17.62 11.08
N VAL A 369 38.50 -17.89 12.27
CA VAL A 369 38.73 -17.04 13.47
C VAL A 369 40.21 -17.02 13.94
N ALA A 370 41.13 -17.69 13.26
CA ALA A 370 42.56 -17.59 13.56
C ALA A 370 43.27 -16.35 12.96
N LYS A 371 42.64 -15.52 12.13
CA LYS A 371 43.24 -14.26 11.65
C LYS A 371 42.22 -13.45 10.86
N ILE A 372 41.88 -12.26 11.35
CA ILE A 372 41.65 -10.99 10.62
C ILE A 372 40.90 -10.07 11.61
N ASP A 373 41.69 -9.29 12.34
CA ASP A 373 41.32 -7.91 12.67
C ASP A 373 41.34 -7.09 11.38
N ALA A 374 40.51 -6.04 11.36
CA ALA A 374 40.41 -4.98 10.36
C ALA A 374 39.54 -5.25 9.11
N TYR A 375 38.61 -4.32 8.90
CA TYR A 375 37.91 -3.97 7.65
C TYR A 375 37.06 -5.08 6.99
N ASP A 376 35.72 -4.93 7.05
CA ASP A 376 35.02 -4.41 5.87
C ASP A 376 33.56 -4.04 6.17
N SER A 377 33.32 -2.74 6.21
CA SER A 377 32.02 -2.12 5.97
C SER A 377 32.01 -1.77 4.48
N ARG A 378 31.68 -2.74 3.62
CA ARG A 378 31.39 -2.61 2.18
C ARG A 378 31.07 -4.01 1.60
N PHE A 379 30.20 -4.07 0.60
CA PHE A 379 29.87 -5.25 -0.23
C PHE A 379 28.92 -6.34 0.33
N ILE A 380 27.62 -6.01 0.27
CA ILE A 380 26.58 -6.94 -0.22
C ILE A 380 26.84 -7.11 -1.72
N LYS A 381 27.60 -8.13 -2.11
CA LYS A 381 27.61 -8.62 -3.50
C LYS A 381 28.01 -10.09 -3.53
N PHE A 382 27.37 -10.80 -4.45
CA PHE A 382 27.74 -12.08 -5.07
C PHE A 382 27.04 -13.40 -4.70
N ARG A 383 26.50 -13.98 -5.80
CA ARG A 383 26.14 -15.33 -6.26
C ARG A 383 25.64 -16.39 -5.28
N TYR A 384 24.47 -16.94 -5.63
CA TYR A 384 23.87 -18.15 -5.10
C TYR A 384 24.23 -19.33 -6.00
N ASN A 385 24.63 -20.46 -5.41
CA ASN A 385 24.64 -21.73 -6.10
C ASN A 385 24.01 -22.79 -5.19
N ARG A 386 22.86 -23.29 -5.67
CA ARG A 386 22.29 -24.65 -5.58
C ARG A 386 22.07 -25.35 -4.22
N ALA A 387 20.88 -25.98 -4.19
CA ALA A 387 20.44 -27.16 -3.42
C ALA A 387 19.96 -26.94 -1.96
N CYS A 388 18.64 -26.93 -1.76
CA CYS A 388 17.90 -28.10 -1.28
C CYS A 388 16.40 -27.80 -1.25
N SER A 389 15.62 -28.83 -1.59
CA SER A 389 14.17 -28.89 -1.81
C SER A 389 13.31 -28.32 -0.65
N PRO A 390 12.06 -27.86 -0.93
CA PRO A 390 11.28 -27.01 -0.04
C PRO A 390 10.13 -27.78 0.61
N TYR A 391 10.28 -28.27 1.83
CA TYR A 391 9.14 -28.72 2.64
C TYR A 391 9.40 -28.44 4.12
N ASN A 392 8.84 -27.34 4.62
CA ASN A 392 7.84 -27.37 5.68
C ASN A 392 7.46 -25.96 6.14
N LEU A 393 6.14 -25.74 6.07
CA LEU A 393 5.29 -24.76 6.74
C LEU A 393 5.89 -24.11 7.99
N PHE A 394 5.78 -22.78 8.09
CA PHE A 394 5.79 -22.09 9.39
C PHE A 394 4.47 -21.31 9.58
N PRO A 395 3.48 -21.87 10.30
CA PRO A 395 2.33 -21.12 10.74
C PRO A 395 2.71 -20.32 12.00
N PHE A 396 2.79 -19.00 11.91
CA PHE A 396 3.06 -18.13 13.05
C PHE A 396 1.76 -17.77 13.78
N GLY A 397 1.35 -18.61 14.72
CA GLY A 397 0.31 -18.33 15.72
C GLY A 397 0.91 -18.14 17.13
N ASN A 398 0.17 -17.51 18.04
CA ASN A 398 0.61 -17.28 19.42
C ASN A 398 0.98 -18.59 20.12
N GLY A 399 2.26 -18.76 20.40
CA GLY A 399 2.82 -19.91 21.10
C GLY A 399 3.32 -21.02 20.17
N PHE A 400 4.41 -20.80 19.43
CA PHE A 400 5.16 -21.89 18.80
C PHE A 400 6.46 -22.20 19.54
N GLN A 401 6.67 -23.51 19.77
CA GLN A 401 7.93 -24.08 20.20
C GLN A 401 8.89 -24.11 19.02
N PHE A 402 9.98 -23.34 19.05
CA PHE A 402 11.08 -23.57 18.12
C PHE A 402 11.76 -24.90 18.49
N THR A 403 11.69 -25.88 17.58
CA THR A 403 12.31 -27.20 17.73
C THR A 403 13.75 -27.26 17.23
N ASP A 404 14.16 -26.35 16.34
CA ASP A 404 15.51 -26.37 15.75
C ASP A 404 16.55 -25.81 16.72
N PHE A 405 17.22 -26.74 17.41
CA PHE A 405 18.32 -26.50 18.35
C PHE A 405 19.41 -25.59 17.76
N ILE A 406 19.74 -25.80 16.49
CA ILE A 406 20.79 -25.07 15.75
C ILE A 406 20.43 -23.58 15.61
N THR A 407 19.21 -23.29 15.18
CA THR A 407 18.71 -21.91 14.99
C THR A 407 18.67 -21.15 16.31
N ILE A 408 18.31 -21.82 17.41
CA ILE A 408 18.29 -21.19 18.74
C ILE A 408 19.70 -20.85 19.22
N ILE A 409 20.68 -21.74 19.05
CA ILE A 409 22.09 -21.45 19.38
C ILE A 409 22.59 -20.25 18.58
N GLN A 410 22.22 -20.17 17.31
CA GLN A 410 22.63 -19.08 16.41
C GLN A 410 22.00 -17.73 16.81
N LEU A 411 20.75 -17.70 17.26
CA LEU A 411 20.16 -16.51 17.87
C LEU A 411 20.96 -16.06 19.10
N GLY A 412 21.40 -17.01 19.93
CA GLY A 412 22.29 -16.74 21.05
C GLY A 412 23.63 -16.11 20.62
N GLU A 413 24.20 -16.57 19.52
CA GLU A 413 25.45 -16.02 18.97
C GLU A 413 25.28 -14.64 18.32
N PHE A 414 24.16 -14.37 17.64
CA PHE A 414 23.86 -13.03 17.12
C PHE A 414 23.66 -12.00 18.22
N ILE A 415 23.06 -12.40 19.34
CA ILE A 415 22.95 -11.56 20.54
C ILE A 415 24.34 -11.21 21.08
N LYS A 416 25.31 -12.13 21.03
CA LYS A 416 26.66 -11.89 21.53
C LYS A 416 27.51 -11.04 20.60
N HIS A 417 27.51 -11.36 19.31
CA HIS A 417 28.51 -10.90 18.35
C HIS A 417 27.93 -10.12 17.16
N GLY A 418 26.61 -9.99 17.06
CA GLY A 418 25.95 -9.26 15.98
C GLY A 418 26.11 -7.75 16.07
N ASN A 419 25.88 -7.06 14.94
CA ASN A 419 25.67 -5.61 14.93
C ASN A 419 24.38 -5.26 15.72
N MET A 420 24.22 -4.02 16.20
CA MET A 420 23.08 -3.55 17.00
C MET A 420 21.72 -3.94 16.42
N ILE A 421 21.57 -3.88 15.08
CA ILE A 421 20.34 -4.31 14.41
C ILE A 421 20.11 -5.81 14.60
N LEU A 422 21.12 -6.66 14.35
CA LEU A 422 21.03 -8.11 14.54
C LEU A 422 20.80 -8.49 16.01
N GLN A 423 21.39 -7.75 16.94
CA GLN A 423 21.21 -7.93 18.38
C GLN A 423 19.77 -7.60 18.80
N GLN A 424 19.21 -6.48 18.31
CA GLN A 424 17.81 -6.12 18.56
C GLN A 424 16.87 -7.17 17.99
N ILE A 425 17.07 -7.56 16.72
CA ILE A 425 16.32 -8.60 16.02
C ILE A 425 16.30 -9.90 16.85
N SER A 426 17.48 -10.35 17.26
CA SER A 426 17.63 -11.62 17.95
C SER A 426 17.05 -11.58 19.37
N ALA A 427 17.18 -10.44 20.07
CA ALA A 427 16.55 -10.23 21.38
C ALA A 427 15.01 -10.21 21.29
N SER A 428 14.44 -9.52 20.30
CA SER A 428 12.99 -9.46 20.08
C SER A 428 12.39 -10.80 19.65
N LEU A 429 13.12 -11.61 18.89
CA LEU A 429 12.69 -12.98 18.61
C LEU A 429 12.74 -13.81 19.88
N LEU A 430 13.84 -13.77 20.63
CA LEU A 430 14.00 -14.57 21.84
C LEU A 430 12.92 -14.25 22.90
N SER A 431 12.45 -13.00 22.98
CA SER A 431 11.37 -12.62 23.90
C SER A 431 9.99 -13.16 23.50
N LYS A 432 9.70 -13.27 22.20
CA LYS A 432 8.41 -13.73 21.67
C LYS A 432 8.33 -15.25 21.48
N LEU A 433 9.48 -15.95 21.44
CA LEU A 433 9.54 -17.39 21.19
C LEU A 433 9.33 -18.24 22.46
N SER A 434 8.58 -19.33 22.33
CA SER A 434 8.49 -20.36 23.37
C SER A 434 9.65 -21.35 23.19
N ILE A 435 10.65 -21.28 24.06
CA ILE A 435 11.88 -22.08 23.95
C ILE A 435 11.83 -23.24 24.95
N ARG A 436 12.12 -24.47 24.50
CA ARG A 436 12.28 -25.64 25.37
C ARG A 436 13.40 -25.43 26.38
N GLU A 437 13.28 -25.99 27.58
CA GLU A 437 14.26 -25.80 28.65
C GLU A 437 15.69 -26.23 28.26
N GLY A 438 15.84 -27.29 27.46
CA GLY A 438 17.14 -27.70 26.92
C GLY A 438 17.81 -26.63 26.07
N ASN A 439 17.04 -25.94 25.22
CA ASN A 439 17.56 -24.92 24.31
C ASN A 439 17.82 -23.60 25.06
N LYS A 440 17.01 -23.29 26.07
CA LYS A 440 17.26 -22.18 27.01
C LYS A 440 18.59 -22.34 27.73
N ARG A 441 19.00 -23.57 28.08
CA ARG A 441 20.31 -23.85 28.67
C ARG A 441 21.47 -23.61 27.71
N ALA A 442 21.30 -23.98 26.44
CA ALA A 442 22.34 -23.86 25.42
C ALA A 442 22.71 -22.39 25.13
N ILE A 443 21.74 -21.46 25.23
CA ILE A 443 21.94 -20.03 24.96
C ILE A 443 22.19 -19.19 26.21
N SER A 444 22.40 -19.80 27.37
CA SER A 444 22.65 -19.10 28.64
C SER A 444 23.78 -18.07 28.56
N SER A 445 24.80 -18.37 27.77
CA SER A 445 25.96 -17.51 27.54
C SER A 445 25.64 -16.18 26.84
N CYS A 446 24.47 -16.01 26.20
CA CYS A 446 24.07 -14.73 25.61
C CYS A 446 23.46 -13.74 26.62
N MET A 447 23.09 -14.21 27.82
CA MET A 447 22.41 -13.38 28.83
C MET A 447 23.23 -12.14 29.24
N GLY A 448 24.56 -12.26 29.31
CA GLY A 448 25.42 -11.11 29.65
C GLY A 448 25.40 -10.00 28.59
N SER A 449 25.27 -10.37 27.32
CA SER A 449 25.10 -9.41 26.22
C SER A 449 23.68 -8.81 26.20
N LEU A 450 22.65 -9.58 26.55
CA LEU A 450 21.30 -9.03 26.73
C LEU A 450 21.25 -7.99 27.86
N VAL A 451 21.92 -8.24 28.99
CA VAL A 451 22.02 -7.25 30.08
C VAL A 451 22.70 -5.97 29.60
N LYS A 452 23.74 -6.08 28.74
CA LYS A 452 24.36 -4.90 28.09
C LYS A 452 23.38 -4.13 27.21
N LEU A 453 22.55 -4.83 26.44
CA LEU A 453 21.55 -4.22 25.54
C LEU A 453 20.43 -3.51 26.30
N MET A 454 20.15 -3.92 27.53
CA MET A 454 19.20 -3.21 28.38
C MET A 454 19.72 -1.82 28.81
N GLU A 455 21.03 -1.60 28.85
CA GLU A 455 21.62 -0.28 29.16
C GLU A 455 21.45 0.72 28.01
N SER A 456 21.32 0.22 26.77
CA SER A 456 21.18 1.10 25.60
C SER A 456 19.75 1.62 25.45
N PRO A 457 19.51 2.95 25.51
CA PRO A 457 18.18 3.54 25.35
C PRO A 457 17.73 3.57 23.88
N LYS A 458 18.66 3.42 22.94
CA LYS A 458 18.41 3.31 21.50
C LYS A 458 18.89 1.97 20.99
N PRO A 459 18.14 1.30 20.10
CA PRO A 459 16.84 1.66 19.52
C PRO A 459 15.64 1.48 20.47
N VAL A 460 14.54 2.22 20.20
CA VAL A 460 13.30 2.19 21.01
C VAL A 460 12.71 0.76 21.02
N GLY A 461 12.37 0.26 22.21
CA GLY A 461 11.85 -1.10 22.40
C GLY A 461 12.93 -2.18 22.63
N LEU A 462 14.22 -1.87 22.43
CA LEU A 462 15.32 -2.82 22.70
C LEU A 462 15.39 -3.21 24.18
N GLN A 463 15.22 -2.24 25.09
CA GLN A 463 15.28 -2.50 26.54
C GLN A 463 14.19 -3.49 26.98
N ASP A 464 12.97 -3.34 26.46
CA ASP A 464 11.85 -4.24 26.76
C ASP A 464 12.10 -5.63 26.17
N ALA A 465 12.50 -5.71 24.90
CA ALA A 465 12.81 -6.97 24.23
C ALA A 465 13.93 -7.74 24.97
N ALA A 466 15.02 -7.06 25.34
CA ALA A 466 16.12 -7.66 26.06
C ALA A 466 15.69 -8.12 27.47
N ALA A 467 14.90 -7.31 28.19
CA ALA A 467 14.41 -7.67 29.52
C ALA A 467 13.49 -8.90 29.47
N GLN A 468 12.53 -8.94 28.56
CA GLN A 468 11.61 -10.07 28.39
C GLN A 468 12.36 -11.33 27.93
N ALA A 469 13.34 -11.19 27.04
CA ALA A 469 14.20 -12.29 26.60
C ALA A 469 14.96 -12.92 27.78
N ILE A 470 15.60 -12.11 28.64
CA ILE A 470 16.32 -12.64 29.80
C ILE A 470 15.34 -13.29 30.80
N VAL A 471 14.19 -12.65 31.07
CA VAL A 471 13.18 -13.24 31.97
C VAL A 471 12.69 -14.60 31.47
N SER A 472 12.51 -14.76 30.15
CA SER A 472 12.19 -16.05 29.53
C SER A 472 13.31 -17.09 29.75
N LEU A 473 14.57 -16.70 29.63
CA LEU A 473 15.72 -17.59 29.88
C LEU A 473 15.86 -17.99 31.36
N LEU A 474 15.53 -17.09 32.28
CA LEU A 474 15.59 -17.31 33.73
C LEU A 474 14.44 -18.16 34.28
N THR A 475 13.52 -18.60 33.44
CA THR A 475 12.58 -19.67 33.80
C THR A 475 13.33 -20.96 34.20
N VAL A 476 14.51 -21.20 33.62
CA VAL A 476 15.36 -22.36 33.94
C VAL A 476 16.33 -22.07 35.10
N ARG A 477 16.38 -22.97 36.10
CA ARG A 477 17.18 -22.81 37.32
C ARG A 477 18.69 -22.68 37.05
N SER A 478 19.25 -23.46 36.11
CA SER A 478 20.68 -23.39 35.77
C SER A 478 21.09 -22.04 35.17
N ASN A 479 20.18 -21.39 34.44
CA ASN A 479 20.44 -20.07 33.87
C ASN A 479 20.49 -18.98 34.96
N ARG A 480 19.70 -19.13 36.03
CA ARG A 480 19.77 -18.22 37.19
C ARG A 480 21.16 -18.25 37.82
N THR A 481 21.71 -19.44 38.03
CA THR A 481 23.06 -19.58 38.59
C THR A 481 24.13 -19.07 37.64
N GLU A 482 24.00 -19.28 36.33
CA GLU A 482 24.96 -18.77 35.34
C GLU A 482 24.96 -17.24 35.26
N LEU A 483 23.79 -16.59 35.26
CA LEU A 483 23.72 -15.13 35.27
C LEU A 483 24.27 -14.54 36.58
N ALA A 484 24.01 -15.19 37.72
CA ALA A 484 24.51 -14.75 39.01
C ALA A 484 26.03 -14.89 39.16
N LYS A 485 26.65 -15.89 38.53
CA LYS A 485 28.13 -16.00 38.46
C LYS A 485 28.78 -14.90 37.61
N GLY A 486 28.03 -14.29 36.68
CA GLY A 486 28.54 -13.23 35.83
C GLY A 486 28.67 -11.90 36.56
N GLU A 487 29.79 -11.67 37.24
CA GLU A 487 30.06 -10.46 38.03
C GLU A 487 29.74 -9.16 37.27
N LYS A 488 30.20 -9.05 36.01
CA LYS A 488 29.94 -7.87 35.17
C LYS A 488 28.43 -7.67 34.91
N SER A 489 27.67 -8.74 34.69
CA SER A 489 26.24 -8.66 34.45
C SER A 489 25.46 -8.29 35.71
N VAL A 490 25.88 -8.81 36.86
CA VAL A 490 25.29 -8.46 38.17
C VAL A 490 25.58 -6.99 38.52
N MET A 491 26.81 -6.52 38.30
CA MET A 491 27.17 -5.11 38.56
C MET A 491 26.38 -4.15 37.67
N ARG A 492 26.24 -4.44 36.38
CA ARG A 492 25.39 -3.66 35.46
C ARG A 492 23.94 -3.61 35.93
N LEU A 493 23.38 -4.77 36.32
CA LEU A 493 22.03 -4.83 36.86
C LEU A 493 21.86 -3.96 38.11
N VAL A 494 22.82 -3.95 39.03
CA VAL A 494 22.77 -3.08 40.22
C VAL A 494 22.89 -1.60 39.85
N GLN A 495 23.76 -1.24 38.90
CA GLN A 495 23.87 0.14 38.39
C GLN A 495 22.58 0.62 37.72
N MET A 496 21.83 -0.27 37.06
CA MET A 496 20.53 0.04 36.50
C MET A 496 19.44 0.26 37.56
N LEU A 497 19.61 -0.29 38.78
CA LEU A 497 18.71 -0.06 39.91
C LEU A 497 18.97 1.28 40.62
N ASP A 498 20.09 1.94 40.36
CA ASP A 498 20.41 3.22 40.99
C ASP A 498 19.30 4.25 40.69
N PRO A 499 18.60 4.81 41.70
CA PRO A 499 17.57 5.82 41.50
C PRO A 499 18.01 7.02 40.65
N LYS A 500 19.32 7.35 40.64
CA LYS A 500 19.88 8.46 39.86
C LYS A 500 20.08 8.16 38.37
N ASN A 501 19.89 6.91 37.96
CA ASN A 501 20.11 6.49 36.58
C ASN A 501 18.81 6.54 35.75
N ASP A 502 18.59 7.65 35.03
CA ASP A 502 17.40 7.84 34.20
C ASP A 502 17.47 7.18 32.81
N THR A 503 18.59 6.54 32.48
CA THR A 503 18.80 5.94 31.12
C THR A 503 17.97 4.68 30.87
N VAL A 504 17.53 4.01 31.94
CA VAL A 504 16.77 2.75 31.87
C VAL A 504 15.54 2.82 32.77
N PHE A 505 14.38 2.49 32.20
CA PHE A 505 13.14 2.35 32.98
C PHE A 505 13.30 1.28 34.08
N LYS A 506 13.08 1.67 35.34
CA LYS A 506 13.27 0.83 36.53
C LYS A 506 12.43 -0.45 36.55
N LYS A 507 11.34 -0.49 35.79
CA LYS A 507 10.51 -1.68 35.58
C LYS A 507 11.35 -2.89 35.11
N TYR A 508 12.29 -2.70 34.18
CA TYR A 508 13.06 -3.79 33.58
C TYR A 508 14.07 -4.45 34.54
N PRO A 509 14.98 -3.71 35.23
CA PRO A 509 15.88 -4.32 36.20
C PRO A 509 15.13 -4.93 37.40
N LEU A 510 14.00 -4.34 37.84
CA LEU A 510 13.16 -4.92 38.90
C LEU A 510 12.52 -6.26 38.50
N MET A 511 12.05 -6.38 37.24
CA MET A 511 11.58 -7.64 36.68
C MET A 511 12.70 -8.70 36.69
N LEU A 512 13.91 -8.32 36.30
CA LEU A 512 15.06 -9.21 36.24
C LEU A 512 15.48 -9.72 37.63
N VAL A 513 15.56 -8.84 38.64
CA VAL A 513 15.84 -9.23 40.03
C VAL A 513 14.78 -10.20 40.56
N THR A 514 13.51 -9.91 40.28
CA THR A 514 12.39 -10.76 40.71
C THR A 514 12.46 -12.15 40.06
N ALA A 515 12.84 -12.23 38.79
CA ALA A 515 13.00 -13.49 38.04
C ALA A 515 14.24 -14.28 38.50
N LEU A 516 15.36 -13.61 38.78
CA LEU A 516 16.59 -14.24 39.26
C LEU A 516 16.40 -14.88 40.65
N LEU A 517 15.62 -14.22 41.51
CA LEU A 517 15.28 -14.70 42.85
C LEU A 517 14.06 -15.63 42.88
N ALA A 518 13.46 -15.95 41.73
CA ALA A 518 12.36 -16.90 41.65
C ALA A 518 12.83 -18.29 42.09
N GLY A 519 12.01 -19.00 42.88
CA GLY A 519 12.31 -20.36 43.35
C GLY A 519 13.32 -20.45 44.50
N GLY A 520 13.66 -19.34 45.18
CA GLY A 520 14.36 -19.37 46.47
C GLY A 520 15.86 -19.67 46.43
N SER A 521 16.57 -19.33 45.35
CA SER A 521 18.03 -19.50 45.28
C SER A 521 18.75 -18.60 46.30
N GLY A 522 19.27 -19.21 47.37
CA GLY A 522 20.03 -18.52 48.42
C GLY A 522 21.35 -17.94 47.93
N ASP A 523 21.99 -18.58 46.94
CA ASP A 523 23.29 -18.14 46.40
C ASP A 523 23.14 -16.88 45.54
N CYS A 524 22.13 -16.82 44.65
CA CYS A 524 21.83 -15.62 43.88
C CYS A 524 21.49 -14.42 44.79
N ARG A 525 20.82 -14.69 45.92
CA ARG A 525 20.53 -13.66 46.94
C ARG A 525 21.81 -13.11 47.55
N LYS A 526 22.71 -13.99 48.02
CA LYS A 526 23.99 -13.57 48.60
C LYS A 526 24.80 -12.71 47.63
N ILE A 527 24.85 -13.12 46.36
CA ILE A 527 25.58 -12.38 45.32
C ILE A 527 24.97 -10.99 45.08
N LEU A 528 23.64 -10.89 44.95
CA LEU A 528 22.97 -9.59 44.77
C LEU A 528 23.12 -8.67 45.99
N VAL A 529 23.09 -9.22 47.21
CA VAL A 529 23.33 -8.46 48.43
C VAL A 529 24.77 -7.95 48.47
N ALA A 530 25.74 -8.81 48.15
CA ALA A 530 27.16 -8.44 48.09
C ALA A 530 27.43 -7.37 47.02
N ALA A 531 26.71 -7.41 45.89
CA ALA A 531 26.80 -6.40 44.84
C ALA A 531 26.13 -5.06 45.19
N GLY A 532 25.45 -4.94 46.34
CA GLY A 532 24.85 -3.69 46.82
C GLY A 532 23.40 -3.44 46.39
N ALA A 533 22.70 -4.42 45.82
CA ALA A 533 21.32 -4.26 45.35
C ALA A 533 20.33 -3.84 46.46
N ASN A 534 20.59 -4.22 47.72
CA ASN A 534 19.69 -3.99 48.84
C ASN A 534 19.43 -2.49 49.09
N LYS A 535 20.48 -1.66 49.06
CA LYS A 535 20.36 -0.20 49.29
C LYS A 535 19.48 0.46 48.23
N HIS A 536 19.71 0.14 46.96
CA HIS A 536 18.92 0.69 45.85
C HIS A 536 17.47 0.23 45.89
N LEU A 537 17.20 -1.04 46.23
CA LEU A 537 15.83 -1.56 46.33
C LEU A 537 15.03 -0.97 47.50
N GLN A 538 15.67 -0.63 48.61
CA GLN A 538 15.03 0.09 49.73
C GLN A 538 14.56 1.47 49.27
N ILE A 539 15.46 2.26 48.67
CA ILE A 539 15.14 3.60 48.16
C ILE A 539 14.04 3.53 47.08
N LEU A 540 14.11 2.57 46.14
CA LEU A 540 13.07 2.38 45.12
C LEU A 540 11.72 1.96 45.72
N THR A 541 11.71 1.29 46.89
CA THR A 541 10.47 0.92 47.58
C THR A 541 9.85 2.11 48.31
N GLU A 542 10.68 2.98 48.89
CA GLU A 542 10.25 4.25 49.50
C GLU A 542 9.68 5.22 48.45
N MET A 543 10.24 5.21 47.23
CA MET A 543 9.74 5.96 46.08
C MET A 543 8.54 5.29 45.36
N GLU A 544 7.96 4.23 45.95
CA GLU A 544 6.77 3.52 45.45
C GLU A 544 6.85 2.98 44.00
N PHE A 545 8.05 2.63 43.50
CA PHE A 545 8.17 2.04 42.17
C PHE A 545 7.51 0.65 42.08
N ALA A 546 6.70 0.45 41.04
CA ALA A 546 6.00 -0.81 40.78
C ALA A 546 6.98 -2.00 40.67
N GLY A 547 6.82 -2.99 41.55
CA GLY A 547 7.66 -4.20 41.58
C GLY A 547 8.85 -4.13 42.55
N ALA A 548 9.21 -2.96 43.08
CA ALA A 548 10.33 -2.80 44.02
C ALA A 548 10.10 -3.56 45.34
N LYS A 549 8.91 -3.42 45.94
CA LYS A 549 8.51 -4.15 47.15
C LYS A 549 8.62 -5.67 46.99
N LYS A 550 8.19 -6.21 45.83
CA LYS A 550 8.24 -7.64 45.52
C LYS A 550 9.68 -8.14 45.34
N ALA A 551 10.53 -7.36 44.68
CA ALA A 551 11.94 -7.66 44.52
C ALA A 551 12.67 -7.66 45.88
N LEU A 552 12.42 -6.65 46.72
CA LEU A 552 13.01 -6.51 48.06
C LEU A 552 12.59 -7.67 48.97
N GLN A 553 11.30 -8.04 49.00
CA GLN A 553 10.80 -9.18 49.79
C GLN A 553 11.49 -10.51 49.41
N ARG A 554 11.73 -10.74 48.11
CA ARG A 554 12.45 -11.93 47.65
C ARG A 554 13.93 -11.90 48.00
N LEU A 555 14.54 -10.71 48.04
CA LEU A 555 15.93 -10.51 48.42
C LEU A 555 16.12 -10.71 49.93
N THR A 556 15.21 -10.23 50.77
CA THR A 556 15.28 -10.43 52.24
C THR A 556 14.85 -11.83 52.66
N GLY A 557 14.17 -12.58 51.78
CA GLY A 557 13.75 -13.96 52.04
C GLY A 557 12.47 -14.10 52.82
N ILE A 558 11.70 -13.02 52.96
CA ILE A 558 10.41 -13.02 53.63
C ILE A 558 9.38 -13.54 52.61
N THR A 559 9.26 -14.86 52.49
CA THR A 559 8.11 -15.47 51.81
C THR A 559 6.94 -15.58 52.78
N LEU A 560 5.71 -15.26 52.35
CA LEU A 560 4.44 -15.37 53.10
C LEU A 560 4.23 -16.71 53.86
N LYS A 561 5.02 -17.75 53.58
CA LYS A 561 5.03 -19.01 54.36
C LYS A 561 5.47 -18.84 55.82
N SER A 562 6.24 -17.81 56.19
CA SER A 562 6.67 -17.61 57.60
C SER A 562 5.61 -16.96 58.49
N ILE A 563 4.48 -16.50 57.93
CA ILE A 563 3.37 -15.95 58.71
C ILE A 563 2.41 -17.07 59.14
N PHE A 564 2.21 -18.10 58.30
CA PHE A 564 1.32 -19.22 58.62
C PHE A 564 1.98 -20.36 59.43
N SER A 565 3.31 -20.36 59.61
CA SER A 565 3.99 -21.37 60.44
C SER A 565 4.11 -20.98 61.92
N ARG A 566 3.59 -19.82 62.33
CA ARG A 566 3.60 -19.34 63.72
C ARG A 566 2.24 -19.37 64.42
N THR A 567 1.17 -19.79 63.74
CA THR A 567 -0.20 -19.83 64.29
C THR A 567 -0.79 -21.24 64.42
N TRP A 568 0.02 -22.29 64.26
CA TRP A 568 -0.39 -23.68 64.55
C TRP A 568 0.64 -24.36 65.45
N ARG A 569 0.76 -23.83 66.67
CA ARG A 569 1.26 -24.58 67.83
C ARG A 569 0.82 -23.85 69.09
N GLU A 570 -0.44 -24.03 69.44
CA GLU A 570 -1.00 -23.98 70.80
C GLU A 570 -2.43 -24.53 70.75
#